data_AF-A0A816X8I1-F1
#
_entry.id   AF-A0A816X8I1-F1
#
_cell.length_a   1.000
_cell.length_b   1.000
_cell.length_c   1.000
_cell.angle_alpha   90.00
_cell.angle_beta   90.00
_cell.angle_gamma   90.00
#
_symmetry.space_group_name_H-M   'P 1'
#
loop_
_entity.id
_entity.type
_entity.pdbx_description
1 polymer ?
#
loop_
_entity_poly.entity_id
_entity_poly.type
_entity_poly.pdbx_seq_one_letter_code
_entity_poly.pdbx_strand_id
1 'polypeptide(L)'
;MKFFVSVALFFLFLNCFATAQTLIQDSCKTAAKDPTLNYDFCVQSLEQDPQSKTATTLKGLVLASTTNAESKTTNVKGIVETILKNKTYPPGSESALSTCVELYDDANNSLNEALMNVKSGDYKSANIDLSAALDAPGTCEDGFKETHEKSPVTNENNDLFQKIVIPLVFTNML
;
A
#
# COMPACT_ATOMS: atom_id res chain seq x y z
N MET A 1 4.48 -41.13 16.19
CA MET A 1 3.45 -40.08 15.98
C MET A 1 4.03 -38.68 15.82
N LYS A 2 4.87 -38.15 16.73
CA LYS A 2 5.42 -36.79 16.62
C LYS A 2 6.21 -36.50 15.33
N PHE A 3 7.01 -37.45 14.84
CA PHE A 3 7.76 -37.32 13.58
C PHE A 3 6.84 -37.24 12.35
N PHE A 4 5.82 -38.09 12.25
CA PHE A 4 4.84 -38.06 11.16
C PHE A 4 3.98 -36.80 11.17
N VAL A 5 3.63 -36.27 12.35
CA VAL A 5 2.93 -34.97 12.48
C VAL A 5 3.84 -33.82 12.03
N SER A 6 5.12 -33.84 12.38
CA SER A 6 6.09 -32.83 11.94
C SER A 6 6.31 -32.84 10.43
N VAL A 7 6.36 -34.01 9.81
CA VAL A 7 6.52 -34.17 8.35
C VAL A 7 5.26 -33.71 7.62
N ALA A 8 4.06 -34.07 8.11
CA ALA A 8 2.79 -33.61 7.52
C ALA A 8 2.62 -32.09 7.63
N LEU A 9 2.97 -31.49 8.78
CA LEU A 9 2.97 -30.03 8.95
C LEU A 9 3.94 -29.36 7.97
N PHE A 10 5.16 -29.90 7.83
CA PHE A 10 6.16 -29.37 6.89
C PHE A 10 5.66 -29.36 5.43
N PHE A 11 5.01 -30.44 4.98
CA PHE A 11 4.41 -30.50 3.64
C PHE A 11 3.24 -29.52 3.47
N LEU A 12 2.42 -29.30 4.49
CA LEU A 12 1.33 -28.30 4.46
C LEU A 12 1.88 -26.87 4.34
N PHE A 13 2.95 -26.55 5.08
CA PHE A 13 3.60 -25.25 4.98
C PHE A 13 4.19 -25.03 3.58
N LEU A 14 4.93 -26.00 3.02
CA LEU A 14 5.52 -25.90 1.68
C LEU A 14 4.49 -25.64 0.57
N ASN A 15 3.36 -26.35 0.60
CA ASN A 15 2.31 -26.16 -0.41
C ASN A 15 1.66 -24.77 -0.31
N CYS A 16 1.44 -24.26 0.90
CA CYS A 16 0.85 -22.93 1.11
C CYS A 16 1.75 -21.82 0.52
N PHE A 17 3.06 -21.89 0.77
CA PHE A 17 4.01 -20.90 0.22
C PHE A 17 4.08 -20.94 -1.31
N ALA A 18 4.10 -22.13 -1.92
CA ALA A 18 4.11 -22.26 -3.37
C ALA A 18 2.83 -21.66 -4.00
N THR A 19 1.66 -21.93 -3.42
CA THR A 19 0.38 -21.39 -3.91
C THR A 19 0.27 -19.88 -3.77
N ALA A 20 0.77 -19.31 -2.67
CA ALA A 20 0.77 -17.86 -2.47
C ALA A 20 1.71 -17.15 -3.44
N GLN A 21 2.90 -17.73 -3.71
CA GLN A 21 3.84 -17.16 -4.67
C GLN A 21 3.26 -17.14 -6.09
N THR A 22 2.59 -18.22 -6.52
CA THR A 22 1.90 -18.24 -7.82
C THR A 22 0.76 -17.22 -7.86
N LEU A 23 -0.02 -17.08 -6.79
CA LEU A 23 -1.11 -16.13 -6.72
C LEU A 23 -0.62 -14.67 -6.81
N ILE A 24 0.46 -14.33 -6.09
CA ILE A 24 1.08 -12.99 -6.12
C ILE A 24 1.56 -12.67 -7.54
N GLN A 25 2.33 -13.57 -8.15
CA GLN A 25 2.91 -13.33 -9.48
C GLN A 25 1.81 -13.17 -10.55
N ASP A 26 0.80 -14.05 -10.55
CA ASP A 26 -0.30 -13.98 -11.52
C ASP A 26 -1.18 -12.73 -11.33
N SER A 27 -1.44 -12.35 -10.07
CA SER A 27 -2.21 -11.15 -9.75
C SER A 27 -1.46 -9.89 -10.16
N CYS A 28 -0.18 -9.76 -9.79
CA CYS A 28 0.66 -8.62 -10.19
C CYS A 28 0.82 -8.54 -11.71
N LYS A 29 0.98 -9.67 -12.41
CA LYS A 29 1.07 -9.69 -13.88
C LYS A 29 -0.21 -9.19 -14.55
N THR A 30 -1.37 -9.54 -13.99
CA THR A 30 -2.66 -9.06 -14.50
C THR A 30 -2.85 -7.58 -14.18
N ALA A 31 -2.51 -7.16 -12.97
CA ALA A 31 -2.64 -5.80 -12.50
C ALA A 31 -1.70 -4.82 -13.23
N ALA A 32 -0.47 -5.23 -13.56
CA ALA A 32 0.50 -4.41 -14.30
C ALA A 32 0.12 -4.16 -15.79
N LYS A 33 -1.07 -4.58 -16.23
CA LYS A 33 -1.70 -4.05 -17.45
C LYS A 33 -2.16 -2.60 -17.25
N ASP A 34 -2.42 -2.20 -16.01
CA ASP A 34 -2.55 -0.81 -15.62
C ASP A 34 -1.16 -0.15 -15.65
N PRO A 35 -0.95 0.90 -16.47
CA PRO A 35 0.37 1.53 -16.63
C PRO A 35 0.85 2.25 -15.36
N THR A 36 -0.03 2.48 -14.38
CA THR A 36 0.34 3.10 -13.10
C THR A 36 1.01 2.13 -12.14
N LEU A 37 0.93 0.82 -12.36
CA LEU A 37 1.49 -0.20 -11.48
C LEU A 37 2.76 -0.82 -12.06
N ASN A 38 3.85 -0.76 -11.29
CA ASN A 38 5.07 -1.48 -11.63
C ASN A 38 4.99 -2.95 -11.17
N TYR A 39 5.17 -3.88 -12.12
CA TYR A 39 5.12 -5.32 -11.84
C TYR A 39 6.14 -5.77 -10.78
N ASP A 40 7.40 -5.36 -10.91
CA ASP A 40 8.47 -5.77 -10.00
C ASP A 40 8.23 -5.21 -8.59
N PHE A 41 7.76 -3.96 -8.49
CA PHE A 41 7.36 -3.36 -7.23
C PHE A 41 6.21 -4.14 -6.59
N CYS A 42 5.18 -4.48 -7.37
CA CYS A 42 4.04 -5.27 -6.89
C CYS A 42 4.49 -6.62 -6.30
N VAL A 43 5.30 -7.38 -7.04
CA VAL A 43 5.79 -8.68 -6.59
C VAL A 43 6.66 -8.53 -5.34
N GLN A 44 7.66 -7.64 -5.37
CA GLN A 44 8.58 -7.46 -4.23
C GLN A 44 7.84 -6.98 -2.98
N SER A 45 6.89 -6.07 -3.13
CA SER A 45 6.05 -5.54 -2.05
C SER A 45 5.29 -6.67 -1.34
N LEU A 46 4.62 -7.54 -2.10
CA LEU A 46 3.80 -8.62 -1.55
C LEU A 46 4.65 -9.82 -1.08
N GLU A 47 5.76 -10.11 -1.72
CA GLU A 47 6.72 -11.14 -1.29
C GLU A 47 7.58 -10.70 -0.09
N GLN A 48 7.51 -9.44 0.36
CA GLN A 48 8.10 -9.01 1.63
C GLN A 48 7.08 -8.96 2.76
N ASP A 49 5.79 -8.94 2.42
CA ASP A 49 4.69 -8.84 3.38
C ASP A 49 4.24 -10.22 3.89
N PRO A 50 4.35 -10.50 5.21
CA PRO A 50 3.96 -11.79 5.76
C PRO A 50 2.47 -12.12 5.58
N GLN A 51 1.58 -11.12 5.61
CA GLN A 51 0.14 -11.35 5.43
C GLN A 51 -0.17 -11.74 3.99
N SER A 52 0.41 -11.04 3.02
CA SER A 52 0.28 -11.34 1.59
C SER A 52 0.79 -12.74 1.24
N LYS A 53 1.90 -13.18 1.85
CA LYS A 53 2.40 -14.56 1.71
C LYS A 53 1.47 -15.66 2.21
N THR A 54 0.49 -15.32 3.05
CA THR A 54 -0.50 -16.26 3.56
C THR A 54 -1.84 -16.16 2.83
N ALA A 55 -1.99 -15.19 1.92
CA ALA A 55 -3.20 -15.03 1.14
C ALA A 55 -3.35 -16.18 0.13
N THR A 56 -4.53 -16.80 0.14
CA THR A 56 -4.92 -17.88 -0.79
C THR A 56 -5.97 -17.43 -1.80
N THR A 57 -6.42 -16.17 -1.72
CA THR A 57 -7.43 -15.57 -2.59
C THR A 57 -7.06 -14.14 -2.96
N LEU A 58 -7.58 -13.63 -4.08
CA LEU A 58 -7.39 -12.23 -4.47
C LEU A 58 -7.95 -11.26 -3.44
N LYS A 59 -9.12 -11.56 -2.83
CA LYS A 59 -9.66 -10.79 -1.69
C LYS A 59 -8.68 -10.75 -0.51
N GLY A 60 -8.01 -11.85 -0.22
CA GLY A 60 -6.95 -11.91 0.80
C GLY A 60 -5.76 -11.01 0.45
N LEU A 61 -5.35 -10.97 -0.82
CA LEU A 61 -4.31 -10.05 -1.28
C LEU A 61 -4.73 -8.59 -1.21
N VAL A 62 -5.98 -8.25 -1.57
CA VAL A 62 -6.51 -6.89 -1.40
C VAL A 62 -6.42 -6.47 0.08
N LEU A 63 -6.92 -7.29 1.00
CA LEU A 63 -6.86 -6.97 2.43
C LEU A 63 -5.42 -6.78 2.94
N ALA A 64 -4.52 -7.71 2.61
CA ALA A 64 -3.13 -7.64 3.05
C ALA A 64 -2.41 -6.41 2.46
N SER A 65 -2.62 -6.13 1.16
CA SER A 65 -2.00 -4.98 0.49
C SER A 65 -2.56 -3.64 0.94
N THR A 66 -3.87 -3.53 1.25
CA THR A 66 -4.45 -2.32 1.86
C THR A 66 -3.88 -2.07 3.26
N THR A 67 -3.73 -3.09 4.10
CA THR A 67 -3.07 -2.96 5.42
C THR A 67 -1.59 -2.56 5.27
N ASN A 68 -0.91 -3.07 4.25
CA ASN A 68 0.46 -2.66 3.96
C ASN A 68 0.55 -1.19 3.52
N ALA A 69 -0.41 -0.73 2.70
CA ALA A 69 -0.53 0.67 2.32
C ALA A 69 -0.78 1.58 3.53
N GLU A 70 -1.69 1.22 4.43
CA GLU A 70 -1.95 1.94 5.69
C GLU A 70 -0.69 2.08 6.55
N SER A 71 0.08 0.99 6.70
CA SER A 71 1.36 1.03 7.41
C SER A 71 2.37 1.96 6.73
N LYS A 72 2.44 1.97 5.40
CA LYS A 72 3.32 2.90 4.66
C LYS A 72 2.84 4.34 4.82
N THR A 73 1.54 4.63 4.69
CA THR A 73 0.97 5.97 4.91
C THR A 73 1.34 6.51 6.28
N THR A 74 1.13 5.70 7.33
CA THR A 74 1.51 6.05 8.70
C THR A 74 3.00 6.31 8.86
N ASN A 75 3.85 5.51 8.20
CA ASN A 75 5.30 5.70 8.21
C ASN A 75 5.70 7.01 7.52
N VAL A 76 5.16 7.30 6.33
CA VAL A 76 5.47 8.54 5.58
C VAL A 76 5.00 9.77 6.36
N LYS A 77 3.81 9.71 6.98
CA LYS A 77 3.34 10.74 7.90
C LYS A 77 4.36 11.02 9.01
N GLY A 78 4.84 9.98 9.70
CA GLY A 78 5.84 10.14 10.76
C GLY A 78 7.19 10.71 10.28
N ILE A 79 7.58 10.42 9.03
CA ILE A 79 8.75 11.04 8.39
C ILE A 79 8.51 12.55 8.22
N VAL A 80 7.36 12.95 7.68
CA VAL A 80 7.00 14.37 7.51
C VAL A 80 6.90 15.10 8.85
N GLU A 81 6.29 14.51 9.86
CA GLU A 81 6.24 15.07 11.22
C GLU A 81 7.65 15.27 11.82
N THR A 82 8.56 14.33 11.55
CA THR A 82 9.96 14.43 11.98
C THR A 82 10.68 15.56 11.24
N ILE A 83 10.45 15.71 9.93
CA ILE A 83 10.98 16.81 9.11
C ILE A 83 10.49 18.16 9.65
N LEU A 84 9.18 18.27 9.94
CA LEU A 84 8.55 19.44 10.53
C LEU A 84 9.19 19.81 11.87
N LYS A 85 9.28 18.84 12.78
CA LYS A 85 9.86 19.02 14.12
C LYS A 85 11.33 19.47 14.08
N ASN A 86 12.12 18.88 13.19
CA ASN A 86 13.55 19.17 13.08
C ASN A 86 13.85 20.39 12.21
N LYS A 87 12.83 20.98 11.56
CA LYS A 87 12.97 22.11 10.64
C LYS A 87 13.94 21.82 9.48
N THR A 88 13.93 20.58 8.99
CA THR A 88 14.81 20.11 7.91
C THR A 88 14.11 20.21 6.56
N TYR A 89 13.71 21.41 6.17
CA TYR A 89 12.99 21.68 4.92
C TYR A 89 13.30 23.07 4.36
N PRO A 90 13.09 23.31 3.04
CA PRO A 90 13.32 24.61 2.44
C PRO A 90 12.43 25.71 3.03
N PRO A 91 12.91 26.97 3.10
CA PRO A 91 12.08 28.10 3.54
C PRO A 91 10.75 28.17 2.79
N GLY A 92 9.66 28.44 3.51
CA GLY A 92 8.32 28.53 2.91
C GLY A 92 7.62 27.18 2.68
N SER A 93 8.27 26.04 2.89
CA SER A 93 7.67 24.71 2.68
C SER A 93 6.95 24.12 3.91
N GLU A 94 6.93 24.83 5.04
CA GLU A 94 6.30 24.36 6.29
C GLU A 94 4.79 24.11 6.15
N SER A 95 4.10 24.99 5.42
CA SER A 95 2.66 24.84 5.17
C SER A 95 2.39 23.62 4.29
N ALA A 96 3.18 23.41 3.23
CA ALA A 96 3.04 22.25 2.35
C ALA A 96 3.23 20.94 3.14
N LEU A 97 4.24 20.87 4.00
CA LEU A 97 4.47 19.71 4.86
C LEU A 97 3.35 19.49 5.86
N SER A 98 2.80 20.55 6.47
CA SER A 98 1.65 20.44 7.37
C SER A 98 0.43 19.89 6.64
N THR A 99 0.18 20.38 5.41
CA THR A 99 -0.88 19.84 4.55
C THR A 99 -0.63 18.37 4.19
N CYS A 100 0.61 17.95 3.92
CA CYS A 100 0.92 16.53 3.72
C CYS A 100 0.52 15.67 4.91
N VAL A 101 0.74 16.13 6.15
CA VAL A 101 0.34 15.39 7.36
C VAL A 101 -1.17 15.17 7.39
N GLU A 102 -1.96 16.22 7.10
CA GLU A 102 -3.43 16.14 7.02
C GLU A 102 -3.89 15.18 5.92
N LEU A 103 -3.29 15.26 4.73
CA LEU A 103 -3.59 14.36 3.61
C LEU A 103 -3.30 12.89 3.93
N TYR A 104 -2.24 12.59 4.69
CA TYR A 104 -1.96 11.22 5.10
C TYR A 104 -2.90 10.72 6.20
N ASP A 105 -3.42 11.59 7.05
CA ASP A 105 -4.48 11.22 7.99
C ASP A 105 -5.78 10.88 7.25
N ASP A 106 -6.16 11.70 6.27
CA ASP A 106 -7.32 11.44 5.41
C ASP A 106 -7.14 10.14 4.61
N ALA A 107 -5.96 9.92 4.04
CA ALA A 107 -5.66 8.67 3.34
C ALA A 107 -5.75 7.45 4.27
N ASN A 108 -5.29 7.54 5.51
CA ASN A 108 -5.44 6.46 6.49
C ASN A 108 -6.91 6.17 6.84
N ASN A 109 -7.75 7.21 6.94
CA ASN A 109 -9.19 7.05 7.14
C ASN A 109 -9.82 6.30 5.96
N SER A 110 -9.54 6.73 4.73
CA SER A 110 -10.04 6.06 3.53
C SER A 110 -9.51 4.63 3.38
N LEU A 111 -8.24 4.35 3.71
CA LEU A 111 -7.71 2.97 3.70
C LEU A 111 -8.44 2.07 4.71
N ASN A 112 -8.82 2.61 5.87
CA ASN A 112 -9.62 1.88 6.86
C ASN A 112 -11.04 1.61 6.38
N GLU A 113 -11.68 2.57 5.71
CA GLU A 113 -12.98 2.38 5.05
C GLU A 113 -12.92 1.33 3.95
N ALA A 114 -11.88 1.38 3.11
CA ALA A 114 -11.62 0.37 2.09
C ALA A 114 -11.51 -1.04 2.70
N LEU A 115 -10.79 -1.21 3.82
CA LEU A 115 -10.71 -2.50 4.51
C LEU A 115 -12.08 -3.01 4.97
N MET A 116 -12.96 -2.14 5.47
CA MET A 116 -14.31 -2.52 5.86
C MET A 116 -15.15 -2.93 4.64
N ASN A 117 -15.06 -2.18 3.55
CA ASN A 117 -15.80 -2.42 2.32
C ASN A 117 -15.33 -3.70 1.60
N VAL A 118 -14.03 -4.00 1.57
CA VAL A 118 -13.51 -5.28 1.06
C VAL A 118 -14.00 -6.46 1.90
N LYS A 119 -14.06 -6.31 3.23
CA LYS A 119 -14.57 -7.36 4.13
C LYS A 119 -16.04 -7.65 3.85
N SER A 120 -16.88 -6.63 3.68
CA SER A 120 -18.32 -6.76 3.35
C SER A 120 -18.60 -7.20 1.92
N GLY A 121 -17.61 -7.09 1.01
CA GLY A 121 -17.76 -7.41 -0.41
C GLY A 121 -18.28 -6.24 -1.25
N ASP A 122 -18.36 -5.03 -0.68
CA ASP A 122 -18.67 -3.81 -1.42
C ASP A 122 -17.40 -3.26 -2.11
N TYR A 123 -16.98 -3.93 -3.18
CA TYR A 123 -15.76 -3.57 -3.91
C TYR A 123 -15.87 -2.22 -4.63
N LYS A 124 -17.09 -1.76 -4.93
CA LYS A 124 -17.31 -0.44 -5.53
C LYS A 124 -16.96 0.66 -4.54
N SER A 125 -17.47 0.58 -3.30
CA SER A 125 -17.12 1.55 -2.26
C SER A 125 -15.64 1.44 -1.88
N ALA A 126 -15.11 0.22 -1.77
CA ALA A 126 -13.67 0.03 -1.54
C ALA A 126 -12.80 0.69 -2.61
N ASN A 127 -13.18 0.62 -3.89
CA ASN A 127 -12.45 1.29 -4.97
C ASN A 127 -12.49 2.82 -4.84
N ILE A 128 -13.63 3.39 -4.43
CA ILE A 128 -13.77 4.83 -4.17
C ILE A 128 -12.81 5.24 -3.05
N ASP A 129 -12.81 4.52 -1.93
CA ASP A 129 -11.97 4.84 -0.79
C ASP A 129 -10.46 4.68 -1.11
N LEU A 130 -10.10 3.62 -1.85
CA LEU A 130 -8.74 3.41 -2.32
C LEU A 130 -8.27 4.50 -3.29
N SER A 131 -9.17 4.99 -4.15
CA SER A 131 -8.88 6.11 -5.05
C SER A 131 -8.69 7.42 -4.27
N ALA A 132 -9.52 7.67 -3.25
CA ALA A 132 -9.36 8.83 -2.38
C ALA A 132 -8.02 8.82 -1.64
N ALA A 133 -7.61 7.65 -1.11
CA ALA A 133 -6.29 7.52 -0.48
C ALA A 133 -5.13 7.75 -1.48
N LEU A 134 -5.30 7.34 -2.74
CA LEU A 134 -4.27 7.44 -3.79
C LEU A 134 -3.91 8.89 -4.13
N ASP A 135 -4.85 9.83 -3.95
CA ASP A 135 -4.65 11.25 -4.25
C ASP A 135 -3.66 11.93 -3.28
N ALA A 136 -3.52 11.41 -2.06
CA ALA A 136 -2.70 12.02 -1.01
C ALA A 136 -1.21 12.20 -1.39
N PRO A 137 -0.45 11.18 -1.84
CA PRO A 137 0.95 11.36 -2.21
C PRO A 137 1.14 12.37 -3.35
N GLY A 138 0.27 12.37 -4.35
CA GLY A 138 0.34 13.33 -5.46
C GLY A 138 0.01 14.75 -5.03
N THR A 139 -1.04 14.91 -4.22
CA THR A 139 -1.44 16.24 -3.70
C THR A 139 -0.39 16.81 -2.75
N CYS A 140 0.27 15.96 -1.96
CA CYS A 140 1.41 16.37 -1.15
C CYS A 140 2.56 16.91 -2.01
N GLU A 141 2.95 16.21 -3.07
CA GLU A 141 4.00 16.70 -3.99
C GLU A 141 3.61 18.02 -4.67
N ASP A 142 2.32 18.17 -5.02
CA ASP A 142 1.80 19.37 -5.67
C ASP A 142 1.89 20.62 -4.77
N GLY A 143 1.81 20.45 -3.45
CA GLY A 143 2.01 21.54 -2.47
C GLY A 143 3.39 22.21 -2.53
N PHE A 144 4.40 21.54 -3.10
CA PHE A 144 5.76 22.11 -3.25
C PHE A 144 5.96 22.83 -4.60
N LYS A 145 5.00 22.71 -5.53
CA LYS A 145 5.09 23.40 -6.84
C LYS A 145 5.04 24.92 -6.68
N GLU A 146 4.31 25.43 -5.68
CA GLU A 146 4.16 26.85 -5.39
C GLU A 146 5.45 27.51 -4.88
N THR A 147 6.26 26.76 -4.14
CA THR A 147 7.54 27.25 -3.60
C THR A 147 8.70 27.04 -4.58
N HIS A 148 8.48 26.36 -5.71
CA HIS A 148 9.51 25.90 -6.65
C HIS A 148 10.61 25.05 -6.00
N GLU A 149 10.34 24.51 -4.82
CA GLU A 149 11.24 23.66 -4.07
C GLU A 149 10.91 22.18 -4.33
N LYS A 150 11.89 21.31 -4.12
CA LYS A 150 11.65 19.88 -4.18
C LYS A 150 11.05 19.40 -2.86
N SER A 151 10.01 18.59 -2.92
CA SER A 151 9.49 17.86 -1.75
C SER A 151 10.61 17.03 -1.11
N PRO A 152 10.80 17.11 0.22
CA PRO A 152 11.77 16.28 0.91
C PRO A 152 11.32 14.82 1.03
N VAL A 153 10.09 14.49 0.60
CA VAL A 153 9.48 13.15 0.72
C VAL A 153 9.02 12.57 -0.63
N THR A 154 9.56 13.04 -1.76
CA THR A 154 9.20 12.55 -3.10
C THR A 154 9.35 11.03 -3.25
N ASN A 155 10.41 10.44 -2.70
CA ASN A 155 10.64 9.00 -2.83
C ASN A 155 9.61 8.21 -2.02
N GLU A 156 9.33 8.67 -0.81
CA GLU A 156 8.34 8.13 0.10
C GLU A 156 6.93 8.20 -0.51
N ASN A 157 6.60 9.31 -1.19
CA ASN A 157 5.35 9.48 -1.92
C ASN A 157 5.24 8.55 -3.13
N ASN A 158 6.32 8.36 -3.89
CA ASN A 158 6.33 7.41 -5.01
C ASN A 158 6.10 5.97 -4.55
N ASP A 159 6.77 5.56 -3.47
CA ASP A 159 6.56 4.25 -2.86
C ASP A 159 5.13 4.09 -2.34
N LEU A 160 4.62 5.11 -1.64
CA LEU A 160 3.26 5.11 -1.09
C LEU A 160 2.21 5.03 -2.20
N PHE A 161 2.38 5.79 -3.28
CA PHE A 161 1.53 5.71 -4.45
C PHE A 161 1.46 4.28 -4.98
N GLN A 162 2.61 3.63 -5.23
CA GLN A 162 2.62 2.24 -5.70
C GLN A 162 1.97 1.28 -4.69
N LYS A 163 2.17 1.49 -3.37
CA LYS A 163 1.54 0.69 -2.32
C LYS A 163 0.01 0.79 -2.33
N ILE A 164 -0.56 1.95 -2.64
CA ILE A 164 -2.02 2.16 -2.74
C ILE A 164 -2.57 1.65 -4.08
N VAL A 165 -1.82 1.78 -5.18
CA VAL A 165 -2.24 1.25 -6.50
C VAL A 165 -2.42 -0.27 -6.47
N ILE A 166 -1.58 -1.03 -5.76
CA ILE A 166 -1.70 -2.50 -5.68
C ILE A 166 -3.12 -2.94 -5.25
N PRO A 167 -3.64 -2.58 -4.06
CA PRO A 167 -4.99 -2.96 -3.64
C PRO A 167 -6.07 -2.34 -4.53
N LEU A 168 -5.86 -1.13 -5.07
CA LEU A 168 -6.82 -0.49 -5.98
C LEU A 168 -7.05 -1.34 -7.24
N VAL A 169 -5.98 -1.71 -7.94
CA VAL A 169 -6.07 -2.49 -9.18
C VAL A 169 -6.54 -3.92 -8.88
N PHE A 170 -6.11 -4.53 -7.77
CA PHE A 170 -6.60 -5.84 -7.35
C PHE A 170 -8.10 -5.82 -7.03
N THR A 171 -8.62 -4.73 -6.47
CA THR A 171 -10.06 -4.57 -6.20
C THR A 171 -10.87 -4.52 -7.50
N ASN A 172 -10.33 -3.97 -8.58
CA ASN A 172 -10.96 -3.99 -9.91
C ASN A 172 -11.01 -5.38 -10.55
N MET A 173 -10.28 -6.35 -10.00
CA MET A 173 -10.24 -7.73 -10.46
C MET A 173 -11.20 -8.65 -9.68
N LEU A 174 -11.89 -8.13 -8.66
CA LEU A 174 -12.89 -8.82 -7.83
C LEU A 174 -14.31 -8.60 -8.36
#